data_AF-A0AA39PRK1-F1
#
_entry.id   AF-A0AA39PRK1-F1
#
_cell.length_a   1.000
_cell.length_b   1.000
_cell.length_c   1.000
_cell.angle_alpha   90.00
_cell.angle_beta   90.00
_cell.angle_gamma   90.00
#
_symmetry.space_group_name_H-M   'P 1'
#
loop_
_entity.id
_entity.type
_entity.pdbx_description
1 polymer ?
#
loop_
_entity_poly.entity_id
_entity_poly.type
_entity_poly.pdbx_seq_one_letter_code
_entity_poly.pdbx_strand_id
1 'polypeptide(L)'
;MAFRAIRRRTFVLLIVPVTLYLTFHDLLIFDHTKLPPKYVYTAGQESHNLADYFQLSIYNDTWPRPSTHWAPFSLSNCSLGLPPYFAPCVAQRLPKQVLYAEELIYPAFEIRQPYFATLDHRAQWRRAVASIGDRGVLQPNNWVAYKGQSGQNFVFENVTYLSPKMYDRWADDACAAKLGSSEGIQPFDTSEIVARPNPPTIYDTAMVALSPESYAFQHHLDRITHIIVQGSHLTYGRETPYVITGRQGNGFVKQLWKGLGFDDEHVLYRARKDILAERMIFSCRTVLVHPWLSLKTLEAFGIDYMKQSTSRNKQILYMSRSDRHIHTQNAGRRVLNEPELLNAIEAHLTERGKGEEVVVFSEGMLDNVPEFFKWCNENVIAVIGPHGGAMYHHRWAARGTLVIEMMPTSYTSMAIFEEASVLSQTYAALVVQPSSQGGTNMIIDPEHVILLLRRYLGVPMQRPRVVFGEDPDDEDAQLAEDPLRISYQWGGKELGL
;
A
#
# COMPACT_ATOMS: atom_id res chain seq x y z
N MET A 1 77.10 -21.73 -25.99
CA MET A 1 76.24 -22.38 -27.00
C MET A 1 75.08 -21.45 -27.32
N ALA A 2 74.84 -21.25 -28.61
CA ALA A 2 74.10 -20.14 -29.19
C ALA A 2 72.60 -20.14 -28.88
N PHE A 3 72.03 -18.95 -28.61
CA PHE A 3 70.61 -18.69 -28.83
C PHE A 3 70.42 -17.42 -29.66
N ARG A 4 69.72 -17.61 -30.76
CA ARG A 4 69.46 -16.69 -31.88
C ARG A 4 68.55 -15.53 -31.47
N ALA A 5 68.92 -14.35 -31.94
CA ALA A 5 68.06 -13.18 -32.05
C ALA A 5 66.99 -13.39 -33.13
N ILE A 6 65.72 -13.10 -32.82
CA ILE A 6 64.64 -12.93 -33.81
C ILE A 6 64.04 -11.54 -33.60
N ARG A 7 64.30 -10.67 -34.59
CA ARG A 7 63.65 -9.37 -34.80
C ARG A 7 62.14 -9.58 -35.04
N ARG A 8 61.29 -8.98 -34.21
CA ARG A 8 59.88 -8.74 -34.57
C ARG A 8 59.76 -7.37 -35.24
N ARG A 9 59.24 -7.36 -36.46
CA ARG A 9 58.88 -6.17 -37.23
C ARG A 9 57.56 -5.60 -36.69
N THR A 10 57.56 -4.32 -36.38
CA THR A 10 56.38 -3.52 -36.06
C THR A 10 55.64 -3.19 -37.36
N PHE A 11 54.41 -3.67 -37.51
CA PHE A 11 53.48 -3.18 -38.53
C PHE A 11 52.70 -2.02 -37.92
N VAL A 12 52.93 -0.81 -38.43
CA VAL A 12 52.10 0.38 -38.15
C VAL A 12 50.94 0.35 -39.14
N LEU A 13 49.74 0.01 -38.66
CA LEU A 13 48.51 0.11 -39.43
C LEU A 13 47.97 1.55 -39.29
N LEU A 14 48.14 2.34 -40.35
CA LEU A 14 47.50 3.65 -40.50
C LEU A 14 46.01 3.42 -40.81
N ILE A 15 45.14 3.63 -39.82
CA ILE A 15 43.69 3.73 -40.05
C ILE A 15 43.36 5.20 -40.25
N VAL A 16 43.06 5.56 -41.49
CA VAL A 16 42.49 6.86 -41.88
C VAL A 16 40.98 6.82 -41.59
N PRO A 17 40.42 7.72 -40.79
CA PRO A 17 38.97 7.79 -40.61
C PRO A 17 38.35 8.44 -41.85
N VAL A 18 37.65 7.65 -42.66
CA VAL A 18 36.74 8.18 -43.69
C VAL A 18 35.46 8.61 -42.99
N THR A 19 35.29 9.92 -42.82
CA THR A 19 34.04 10.51 -42.33
C THR A 19 33.00 10.44 -43.45
N LEU A 20 32.13 9.42 -43.40
CA LEU A 20 30.93 9.38 -44.26
C LEU A 20 29.87 10.31 -43.65
N TYR A 21 29.72 11.49 -44.23
CA TYR A 21 28.55 12.35 -44.03
C TYR A 21 27.36 11.72 -44.78
N LEU A 22 26.55 10.93 -44.07
CA LEU A 22 25.23 10.52 -44.53
C LEU A 22 24.20 11.52 -43.99
N THR A 23 23.72 12.39 -44.86
CA THR A 23 22.55 13.24 -44.61
C THR A 23 21.32 12.35 -44.47
N PHE A 24 20.82 12.24 -43.24
CA PHE A 24 19.59 11.54 -42.85
C PHE A 24 18.33 12.30 -43.31
N HIS A 25 18.20 12.59 -44.61
CA HIS A 25 17.02 13.30 -45.11
C HIS A 25 16.07 12.50 -46.01
N ASP A 26 16.40 11.27 -46.42
CA ASP A 26 15.60 10.54 -47.42
C ASP A 26 15.22 9.08 -47.07
N LEU A 27 15.14 8.69 -45.79
CA LEU A 27 14.71 7.32 -45.40
C LEU A 27 13.50 7.24 -44.44
N LEU A 28 12.71 8.30 -44.32
CA LEU A 28 11.40 8.25 -43.66
C LEU A 28 10.36 8.98 -44.50
N ILE A 29 10.05 8.44 -45.68
CA ILE A 29 8.78 8.75 -46.34
C ILE A 29 7.70 7.95 -45.61
N PHE A 30 7.14 8.55 -44.56
CA PHE A 30 5.89 8.08 -43.98
C PHE A 30 4.78 8.27 -45.02
N ASP A 31 4.10 7.19 -45.36
CA ASP A 31 2.90 7.22 -46.19
C ASP A 31 1.77 7.92 -45.40
N HIS A 32 1.65 9.24 -45.59
CA HIS A 32 0.59 10.07 -45.02
C HIS A 32 -0.79 9.81 -45.63
N THR A 33 -0.94 8.87 -46.56
CA THR A 33 -2.24 8.56 -47.18
C THR A 33 -3.04 7.49 -46.43
N LYS A 34 -2.42 6.81 -45.45
CA LYS A 34 -3.14 5.95 -44.50
C LYS A 34 -3.33 6.71 -43.18
N LEU A 35 -4.53 7.28 -43.02
CA LEU A 35 -5.02 7.65 -41.70
C LEU A 35 -4.84 6.43 -40.76
N PRO A 36 -4.25 6.58 -39.56
CA PRO A 36 -4.34 5.53 -38.56
C PRO A 36 -5.81 5.18 -38.39
N PRO A 37 -6.17 3.90 -38.13
CA PRO A 37 -7.56 3.55 -37.89
C PRO A 37 -8.09 4.48 -36.80
N LYS A 38 -8.96 5.41 -37.20
CA LYS A 38 -9.84 6.11 -36.28
C LYS A 38 -10.76 5.01 -35.77
N TYR A 39 -10.36 4.39 -34.67
CA TYR A 39 -11.32 3.76 -33.77
C TYR A 39 -12.16 4.92 -33.24
N VAL A 40 -13.22 5.23 -34.00
CA VAL A 40 -14.37 5.91 -33.46
C VAL A 40 -14.94 4.92 -32.47
N TYR A 41 -14.58 5.09 -31.21
CA TYR A 41 -15.37 4.53 -30.12
C TYR A 41 -16.77 5.12 -30.34
N THR A 42 -17.73 4.30 -30.74
CA THR A 42 -19.13 4.70 -30.71
C THR A 42 -19.45 5.06 -29.27
N ALA A 43 -19.46 6.37 -29.02
CA ALA A 43 -20.09 6.99 -27.87
C ALA A 43 -21.56 6.54 -27.89
N GLY A 44 -21.82 5.45 -27.19
CA GLY A 44 -23.06 4.69 -27.27
C GLY A 44 -23.20 3.73 -26.11
N GLN A 45 -22.67 4.12 -24.94
CA GLN A 45 -23.07 3.76 -23.59
C GLN A 45 -22.18 4.60 -22.69
N GLU A 46 -22.82 5.34 -21.79
CA GLU A 46 -22.27 6.39 -20.93
C GLU A 46 -20.82 6.13 -20.53
N SER A 47 -19.91 6.96 -21.06
CA SER A 47 -18.52 7.03 -20.60
C SER A 47 -18.54 7.60 -19.20
N HIS A 48 -18.76 6.75 -18.21
CA HIS A 48 -18.56 7.09 -16.84
C HIS A 48 -17.07 7.34 -16.64
N ASN A 49 -16.71 8.61 -16.58
CA ASN A 49 -15.37 9.07 -16.21
C ASN A 49 -15.00 8.42 -14.85
N LEU A 50 -13.72 8.32 -14.50
CA LEU A 50 -13.33 7.98 -13.11
C LEU A 50 -14.08 8.88 -12.10
N ALA A 51 -14.38 10.12 -12.52
CA ALA A 51 -15.25 11.07 -11.84
C ALA A 51 -16.67 10.54 -11.58
N ASP A 52 -17.26 9.72 -12.44
CA ASP A 52 -18.60 9.15 -12.28
C ASP A 52 -18.60 7.96 -11.31
N TYR A 53 -17.52 7.20 -11.20
CA TYR A 53 -17.33 6.24 -10.10
C TYR A 53 -17.22 6.97 -8.74
N PHE A 54 -16.61 8.15 -8.72
CA PHE A 54 -16.67 9.04 -7.55
C PHE A 54 -18.05 9.70 -7.36
N GLN A 55 -18.80 9.99 -8.43
CA GLN A 55 -20.16 10.57 -8.33
C GLN A 55 -21.26 9.55 -8.00
N LEU A 56 -21.09 8.27 -8.34
CA LEU A 56 -22.03 7.22 -7.93
C LEU A 56 -21.97 6.92 -6.43
N SER A 57 -20.97 7.45 -5.70
CA SER A 57 -21.00 7.52 -4.23
C SER A 57 -21.72 8.76 -3.67
N ILE A 58 -22.20 9.67 -4.52
CA ILE A 58 -22.88 10.92 -4.12
C ILE A 58 -24.41 10.72 -4.10
N TYR A 59 -24.94 9.69 -4.77
CA TYR A 59 -26.39 9.46 -4.83
C TYR A 59 -27.02 8.81 -3.58
N ASN A 60 -26.22 8.47 -2.57
CA ASN A 60 -26.71 8.12 -1.22
C ASN A 60 -26.23 9.16 -0.20
N ASP A 61 -26.83 10.35 -0.26
CA ASP A 61 -27.12 11.37 0.77
C ASP A 61 -26.30 11.51 2.07
N THR A 62 -25.03 11.10 2.14
CA THR A 62 -24.16 11.42 3.29
C THR A 62 -22.68 11.48 2.87
N TRP A 63 -22.18 12.70 2.64
CA TRP A 63 -20.75 13.08 2.58
C TRP A 63 -19.87 12.44 1.48
N PRO A 64 -18.97 13.19 0.81
CA PRO A 64 -17.98 12.57 -0.07
C PRO A 64 -17.14 11.59 0.75
N ARG A 65 -16.97 10.36 0.22
CA ARG A 65 -16.15 9.35 0.88
C ARG A 65 -14.75 9.89 1.12
N PRO A 66 -14.12 9.66 2.28
CA PRO A 66 -12.96 10.49 2.60
C PRO A 66 -11.70 10.13 1.80
N SER A 67 -11.62 8.94 1.21
CA SER A 67 -10.57 8.62 0.22
C SER A 67 -10.60 9.56 -0.98
N THR A 68 -11.74 10.15 -1.34
CA THR A 68 -11.93 11.00 -2.54
C THR A 68 -10.95 12.18 -2.59
N HIS A 69 -10.64 12.78 -1.44
CA HIS A 69 -9.68 13.90 -1.36
C HIS A 69 -8.24 13.51 -1.72
N TRP A 70 -7.95 12.22 -1.72
CA TRP A 70 -6.65 11.64 -2.00
C TRP A 70 -6.62 10.90 -3.34
N ALA A 71 -7.72 10.94 -4.10
CA ALA A 71 -7.83 10.22 -5.36
C ALA A 71 -6.65 10.53 -6.30
N PRO A 72 -6.03 9.49 -6.90
CA PRO A 72 -4.99 9.70 -7.88
C PRO A 72 -5.56 10.37 -9.13
N PHE A 73 -4.71 11.15 -9.80
CA PHE A 73 -4.99 11.60 -11.15
C PHE A 73 -4.70 10.46 -12.14
N SER A 74 -5.65 10.15 -13.02
CA SER A 74 -5.51 9.08 -14.02
C SER A 74 -5.14 9.64 -15.40
N LEU A 75 -4.10 9.07 -16.00
CA LEU A 75 -3.65 9.33 -17.36
C LEU A 75 -3.80 8.07 -18.21
N SER A 76 -4.79 8.06 -19.12
CA SER A 76 -5.10 6.89 -19.95
C SER A 76 -4.68 7.00 -21.43
N ASN A 77 -4.18 8.16 -21.85
CA ASN A 77 -3.74 8.40 -23.23
C ASN A 77 -2.25 8.72 -23.29
N CYS A 78 -1.54 8.17 -24.28
CA CYS A 78 -0.15 8.55 -24.54
C CYS A 78 -0.11 9.74 -25.50
N SER A 79 0.30 10.90 -24.98
CA SER A 79 0.51 12.15 -25.73
C SER A 79 1.99 12.52 -25.81
N LEU A 80 2.32 13.45 -26.71
CA LEU A 80 3.66 14.02 -26.80
C LEU A 80 4.06 14.66 -25.46
N GLY A 81 5.23 14.28 -24.93
CA GLY A 81 5.75 14.78 -23.66
C GLY A 81 5.53 13.86 -22.45
N LEU A 82 4.62 12.88 -22.55
CA LEU A 82 4.46 11.89 -21.48
C LEU A 82 5.68 10.96 -21.39
N PRO A 83 6.11 10.58 -20.17
CA PRO A 83 7.23 9.67 -20.01
C PRO A 83 6.98 8.31 -20.69
N PRO A 84 7.97 7.76 -21.41
CA PRO A 84 7.79 6.54 -22.17
C PRO A 84 7.55 5.29 -21.31
N TYR A 85 7.75 5.36 -19.99
CA TYR A 85 7.49 4.28 -19.06
C TYR A 85 6.09 4.35 -18.42
N PHE A 86 5.31 5.41 -18.69
CA PHE A 86 3.92 5.50 -18.22
C PHE A 86 3.04 4.48 -18.91
N ALA A 87 2.08 3.90 -18.18
CA ALA A 87 1.27 2.78 -18.65
C ALA A 87 0.65 2.95 -20.05
N PRO A 88 -0.01 4.07 -20.41
CA PRO A 88 -0.58 4.21 -21.76
C PRO A 88 0.48 4.25 -22.87
N CYS A 89 1.67 4.77 -22.58
CA CYS A 89 2.78 4.79 -23.54
C CYS A 89 3.50 3.45 -23.66
N VAL A 90 3.52 2.66 -22.57
CA VAL A 90 3.98 1.26 -22.59
C VAL A 90 3.01 0.40 -23.40
N ALA A 91 1.70 0.56 -23.21
CA ALA A 91 0.67 -0.21 -23.89
C ALA A 91 0.80 -0.18 -25.42
N GLN A 92 1.12 0.98 -26.00
CA GLN A 92 1.33 1.14 -27.46
C GLN A 92 2.50 0.33 -28.04
N ARG A 93 3.44 -0.11 -27.20
CA ARG A 93 4.65 -0.85 -27.61
C ARG A 93 4.59 -2.33 -27.27
N LEU A 94 3.58 -2.77 -26.52
CA LEU A 94 3.46 -4.15 -26.12
C LEU A 94 2.99 -5.00 -27.32
N PRO A 95 3.58 -6.19 -27.56
CA PRO A 95 3.19 -7.08 -28.66
C PRO A 95 1.92 -7.89 -28.32
N LYS A 96 0.99 -7.30 -27.55
CA LYS A 96 -0.23 -7.93 -27.06
C LYS A 96 -1.35 -6.91 -27.00
N GLN A 97 -2.58 -7.39 -27.10
CA GLN A 97 -3.75 -6.52 -27.12
C GLN A 97 -4.02 -5.94 -25.72
N VAL A 98 -3.92 -4.62 -25.62
CA VAL A 98 -4.23 -3.86 -24.40
C VAL A 98 -5.51 -3.08 -24.65
N LEU A 99 -6.57 -3.43 -23.94
CA LEU A 99 -7.88 -2.77 -24.02
C LEU A 99 -7.87 -1.41 -23.32
N TYR A 100 -7.14 -1.33 -22.22
CA TYR A 100 -7.05 -0.14 -21.40
C TYR A 100 -5.72 -0.10 -20.67
N ALA A 101 -5.14 1.09 -20.52
CA ALA A 101 -3.98 1.30 -19.67
C ALA A 101 -4.04 2.70 -19.08
N GLU A 102 -3.68 2.83 -17.81
CA GLU A 102 -3.60 4.13 -17.14
C GLU A 102 -2.43 4.21 -16.17
N GLU A 103 -1.82 5.39 -16.12
CA GLU A 103 -0.92 5.78 -15.04
C GLU A 103 -1.74 6.52 -13.99
N LEU A 104 -1.67 6.06 -12.75
CA LEU A 104 -2.24 6.72 -11.59
C LEU A 104 -1.15 7.54 -10.92
N ILE A 105 -1.31 8.85 -10.84
CA ILE A 105 -0.37 9.71 -10.12
C ILE A 105 -1.01 10.10 -8.79
N TYR A 106 -0.35 9.75 -7.69
CA TYR A 106 -0.86 9.97 -6.34
C TYR A 106 -0.49 11.35 -5.81
N PRO A 107 -1.42 12.08 -5.16
CA PRO A 107 -1.12 13.35 -4.52
C PRO A 107 0.02 13.24 -3.49
N ALA A 108 0.87 14.25 -3.45
CA ALA A 108 1.92 14.32 -2.43
C ALA A 108 1.31 14.58 -1.05
N PHE A 109 1.82 13.88 -0.05
CA PHE A 109 1.37 14.00 1.33
C PHE A 109 2.55 14.08 2.29
N GLU A 110 2.28 14.58 3.48
CA GLU A 110 3.24 14.57 4.57
C GLU A 110 2.61 13.94 5.80
N ILE A 111 3.43 13.17 6.52
CA ILE A 111 3.05 12.64 7.83
C ILE A 111 3.95 13.22 8.91
N ARG A 112 3.35 13.56 10.05
CA ARG A 112 4.06 14.12 11.21
C ARG A 112 5.02 13.08 11.78
N GLN A 113 6.23 13.46 12.18
CA GLN A 113 7.08 12.54 12.96
C GLN A 113 6.32 12.06 14.23
N PRO A 114 6.65 10.89 14.79
CA PRO A 114 6.02 10.39 16.00
C PRO A 114 6.18 11.32 17.21
N TYR A 115 5.32 11.12 18.20
CA TYR A 115 5.57 11.57 19.56
C TYR A 115 6.51 10.60 20.28
N PHE A 116 7.32 11.13 21.20
CA PHE A 116 8.33 10.35 21.92
C PHE A 116 8.29 10.67 23.41
N ALA A 117 8.51 9.65 24.24
CA ALA A 117 8.66 9.83 25.68
C ALA A 117 9.99 10.52 26.04
N THR A 118 11.06 10.24 25.28
CA THR A 118 12.40 10.77 25.53
C THR A 118 13.08 11.24 24.24
N LEU A 119 14.12 12.07 24.38
CA LEU A 119 14.94 12.49 23.25
C LEU A 119 15.75 11.34 22.64
N ASP A 120 16.09 10.30 23.40
CA ASP A 120 16.79 9.13 22.86
C ASP A 120 15.89 8.34 21.90
N HIS A 121 14.64 8.04 22.29
CA HIS A 121 13.69 7.38 21.39
C HIS A 121 13.56 8.14 20.05
N ARG A 122 13.49 9.48 20.13
CA ARG A 122 13.47 10.35 18.94
C ARG A 122 14.73 10.20 18.10
N ALA A 123 15.91 10.20 18.71
CA ALA A 123 17.18 10.07 18.00
C ALA A 123 17.32 8.69 17.32
N GLN A 124 16.90 7.62 17.99
CA GLN A 124 16.89 6.27 17.40
C GLN A 124 15.91 6.20 16.21
N TRP A 125 14.70 6.69 16.37
CA TRP A 125 13.70 6.69 15.32
C TRP A 125 14.13 7.51 14.09
N ARG A 126 14.72 8.70 14.31
CA ARG A 126 15.24 9.53 13.21
C ARG A 126 16.39 8.89 12.44
N ARG A 127 17.13 7.96 13.04
CA ARG A 127 18.10 7.14 12.31
C ARG A 127 17.39 6.08 11.46
N ALA A 128 16.38 5.43 12.02
CA ALA A 128 15.62 4.40 11.31
C ALA A 128 14.83 4.94 10.11
N VAL A 129 14.23 6.13 10.21
CA VAL A 129 13.44 6.72 9.11
C VAL A 129 14.28 7.02 7.85
N ALA A 130 15.61 7.12 7.95
CA ALA A 130 16.47 7.24 6.77
C ALA A 130 16.35 6.01 5.84
N SER A 131 15.97 4.84 6.37
CA SER A 131 15.79 3.60 5.58
C SER A 131 14.67 3.67 4.54
N ILE A 132 13.72 4.61 4.68
CA ILE A 132 12.63 4.82 3.73
C ILE A 132 12.88 5.98 2.77
N GLY A 133 14.14 6.45 2.68
CA GLY A 133 14.54 7.60 1.86
C GLY A 133 14.24 7.47 0.37
N ASP A 134 13.92 6.26 -0.12
CA ASP A 134 13.50 6.01 -1.49
C ASP A 134 12.03 6.39 -1.78
N ARG A 135 11.22 6.60 -0.73
CA ARG A 135 9.80 6.98 -0.82
C ARG A 135 9.38 8.15 0.07
N GLY A 136 10.09 8.40 1.17
CA GLY A 136 9.74 9.42 2.16
C GLY A 136 10.97 10.11 2.72
N VAL A 137 10.92 11.44 2.85
CA VAL A 137 12.06 12.25 3.31
C VAL A 137 11.66 13.10 4.52
N LEU A 138 12.35 12.88 5.65
CA LEU A 138 12.18 13.69 6.86
C LEU A 138 12.68 15.13 6.64
N GLN A 139 11.78 16.08 6.78
CA GLN A 139 11.99 17.51 6.65
C GLN A 139 12.45 18.16 7.98
N PRO A 140 13.09 19.34 7.94
CA PRO A 140 13.51 20.07 9.15
C PRO A 140 12.35 20.44 10.09
N ASN A 141 11.16 20.67 9.54
CA ASN A 141 9.93 20.96 10.30
C ASN A 141 9.32 19.72 10.98
N ASN A 142 10.01 18.57 10.94
CA ASN A 142 9.59 17.32 11.58
C ASN A 142 8.36 16.64 10.94
N TRP A 143 8.24 16.79 9.61
CA TRP A 143 7.30 16.06 8.77
C TRP A 143 8.06 15.17 7.80
N VAL A 144 7.55 13.99 7.49
CA VAL A 144 8.08 13.12 6.43
C VAL A 144 7.25 13.36 5.18
N ALA A 145 7.89 13.85 4.12
CA ALA A 145 7.22 14.15 2.86
C ALA A 145 7.32 12.97 1.90
N TYR A 146 6.19 12.58 1.32
CA TYR A 146 6.03 11.54 0.32
C TYR A 146 5.60 12.18 -0.99
N LYS A 147 6.41 11.98 -2.05
CA LYS A 147 6.26 12.69 -3.33
C LYS A 147 6.50 11.74 -4.51
N GLY A 148 5.91 12.06 -5.66
CA GLY A 148 6.20 11.37 -6.93
C GLY A 148 5.80 9.89 -6.94
N GLN A 149 4.77 9.54 -6.19
CA GLN A 149 4.22 8.19 -6.16
C GLN A 149 3.29 7.97 -7.36
N SER A 150 3.45 6.87 -8.08
CA SER A 150 2.56 6.47 -9.16
C SER A 150 2.26 4.98 -9.13
N GLY A 151 1.14 4.59 -9.73
CA GLY A 151 0.70 3.21 -9.94
C GLY A 151 0.29 2.97 -11.38
N GLN A 152 0.20 1.70 -11.80
CA GLN A 152 -0.12 1.35 -13.18
C GLN A 152 -1.24 0.33 -13.23
N ASN A 153 -2.22 0.59 -14.09
CA ASN A 153 -3.24 -0.38 -14.42
C ASN A 153 -3.19 -0.71 -15.91
N PHE A 154 -3.35 -1.99 -16.23
CA PHE A 154 -3.54 -2.49 -17.58
C PHE A 154 -4.71 -3.46 -17.62
N VAL A 155 -5.45 -3.46 -18.72
CA VAL A 155 -6.44 -4.49 -19.05
C VAL A 155 -6.04 -5.11 -20.37
N PHE A 156 -5.69 -6.39 -20.36
CA PHE A 156 -5.30 -7.13 -21.55
C PHE A 156 -6.46 -7.96 -22.08
N GLU A 157 -6.51 -8.16 -23.41
CA GLU A 157 -7.52 -9.01 -24.07
C GLU A 157 -6.94 -10.36 -24.48
N ASN A 158 -7.69 -11.44 -24.22
CA ASN A 158 -7.38 -12.82 -24.66
C ASN A 158 -5.93 -13.20 -24.35
N VAL A 159 -5.60 -13.15 -23.06
CA VAL A 159 -4.24 -13.43 -22.58
C VAL A 159 -4.21 -14.57 -21.58
N THR A 160 -3.08 -15.26 -21.59
CA THR A 160 -2.71 -16.24 -20.58
C THR A 160 -1.75 -15.58 -19.60
N TYR A 161 -2.02 -15.76 -18.32
CA TYR A 161 -1.06 -15.51 -17.26
C TYR A 161 -0.26 -16.78 -17.01
N LEU A 162 0.99 -16.79 -17.47
CA LEU A 162 1.92 -17.88 -17.27
C LEU A 162 2.15 -18.03 -15.77
N SER A 163 1.92 -19.23 -15.24
CA SER A 163 2.05 -19.50 -13.81
C SER A 163 3.43 -18.99 -13.33
N PRO A 164 3.48 -17.95 -12.45
CA PRO A 164 4.74 -17.41 -12.02
C PRO A 164 5.47 -18.51 -11.28
N LYS A 165 6.67 -18.82 -11.76
CA LYS A 165 7.54 -19.83 -11.14
C LYS A 165 7.81 -19.51 -9.65
N MET A 166 7.55 -18.27 -9.20
CA MET A 166 7.75 -17.83 -7.82
C MET A 166 6.63 -16.90 -7.31
N TYR A 167 5.56 -17.51 -6.78
CA TYR A 167 4.59 -16.82 -5.91
C TYR A 167 5.21 -16.43 -4.56
N ASP A 168 4.66 -15.41 -3.89
CA ASP A 168 5.02 -14.99 -2.51
C ASP A 168 6.49 -14.60 -2.28
N ARG A 169 7.25 -14.27 -3.33
CA ARG A 169 8.68 -13.96 -3.20
C ARG A 169 8.94 -12.47 -3.07
N TRP A 170 9.81 -12.10 -2.14
CA TRP A 170 10.48 -10.80 -2.10
C TRP A 170 11.39 -10.64 -3.32
N ALA A 171 10.93 -9.89 -4.32
CA ALA A 171 11.64 -9.63 -5.56
C ALA A 171 11.27 -8.24 -6.11
N ASP A 172 12.19 -7.65 -6.86
CA ASP A 172 12.02 -6.30 -7.41
C ASP A 172 10.95 -6.23 -8.51
N ASP A 173 10.59 -7.39 -9.09
CA ASP A 173 9.55 -7.58 -10.11
C ASP A 173 8.19 -7.99 -9.54
N ALA A 174 8.05 -8.04 -8.21
CA ALA A 174 6.75 -8.25 -7.57
C ALA A 174 5.77 -7.10 -7.88
N CYS A 175 4.47 -7.36 -7.75
CA CYS A 175 3.44 -6.39 -8.15
C CYS A 175 3.56 -5.05 -7.41
N ALA A 176 3.90 -5.03 -6.12
CA ALA A 176 4.09 -3.80 -5.35
C ALA A 176 5.53 -3.23 -5.43
N ALA A 177 6.36 -3.70 -6.36
CA ALA A 177 7.74 -3.28 -6.53
C ALA A 177 7.95 -2.46 -7.82
N LYS A 178 9.05 -1.71 -7.87
CA LYS A 178 9.33 -0.75 -8.96
C LYS A 178 9.48 -1.43 -10.33
N LEU A 179 9.94 -2.68 -10.37
CA LEU A 179 10.14 -3.43 -11.62
C LEU A 179 8.98 -4.39 -11.93
N GLY A 180 7.84 -4.26 -11.24
CA GLY A 180 6.63 -5.02 -11.55
C GLY A 180 6.35 -4.99 -13.06
N SER A 181 6.21 -6.16 -13.67
CA SER A 181 6.16 -6.34 -15.12
C SER A 181 5.02 -7.26 -15.55
N SER A 182 4.46 -6.96 -16.72
CA SER A 182 3.43 -7.79 -17.35
C SER A 182 4.02 -8.86 -18.29
N GLU A 183 5.34 -9.13 -18.25
CA GLU A 183 5.99 -10.14 -19.10
C GLU A 183 5.40 -11.55 -18.98
N GLY A 184 4.90 -11.92 -17.79
CA GLY A 184 4.19 -13.18 -17.58
C GLY A 184 2.81 -13.26 -18.25
N ILE A 185 2.33 -12.19 -18.87
CA ILE A 185 1.06 -12.13 -19.60
C ILE A 185 1.34 -12.19 -21.10
N GLN A 186 0.86 -13.27 -21.74
CA GLN A 186 1.07 -13.56 -23.17
C GLN A 186 -0.27 -13.69 -23.90
N PRO A 187 -0.40 -13.26 -25.16
CA PRO A 187 -1.62 -13.48 -25.94
C PRO A 187 -1.83 -14.97 -26.23
N PHE A 188 -3.08 -15.38 -26.38
CA PHE A 188 -3.45 -16.69 -26.93
C PHE A 188 -4.48 -16.54 -28.05
N ASP A 189 -4.56 -17.53 -28.94
CA ASP A 189 -5.63 -17.61 -29.94
C ASP A 189 -6.81 -18.40 -29.38
N THR A 190 -7.93 -17.72 -29.17
CA THR A 190 -9.16 -18.33 -28.63
C THR A 190 -9.66 -19.50 -29.48
N SER A 191 -9.52 -19.42 -30.80
CA SER A 191 -9.95 -20.50 -31.71
C SER A 191 -9.09 -21.76 -31.53
N GLU A 192 -7.78 -21.60 -31.35
CA GLU A 192 -6.86 -22.70 -31.07
C GLU A 192 -7.14 -23.33 -29.69
N ILE A 193 -7.48 -22.54 -28.68
CA ILE A 193 -7.78 -23.05 -27.34
C ILE A 193 -9.06 -23.88 -27.34
N VAL A 194 -10.14 -23.35 -27.94
CA VAL A 194 -11.45 -24.01 -27.98
C VAL A 194 -11.42 -25.28 -28.82
N ALA A 195 -10.54 -25.35 -29.83
CA ALA A 195 -10.36 -26.55 -30.66
C ALA A 195 -9.63 -27.72 -29.95
N ARG A 196 -9.06 -27.51 -28.75
CA ARG A 196 -8.31 -28.57 -28.03
C ARG A 196 -9.26 -29.65 -27.49
N PRO A 197 -8.84 -30.93 -27.48
CA PRO A 197 -9.55 -31.95 -26.71
C PRO A 197 -9.44 -31.61 -25.21
N ASN A 198 -10.58 -31.35 -24.57
CA ASN A 198 -10.71 -30.79 -23.21
C ASN A 198 -10.09 -29.39 -23.09
N PRO A 199 -10.74 -28.35 -23.66
CA PRO A 199 -10.23 -26.99 -23.58
C PRO A 199 -10.11 -26.54 -22.11
N PRO A 200 -9.04 -25.81 -21.74
CA PRO A 200 -8.95 -25.23 -20.41
C PRO A 200 -10.05 -24.19 -20.20
N THR A 201 -10.41 -23.94 -18.93
CA THR A 201 -11.30 -22.84 -18.58
C THR A 201 -10.70 -21.51 -19.01
N ILE A 202 -11.47 -20.72 -19.75
CA ILE A 202 -11.19 -19.31 -20.02
C ILE A 202 -12.10 -18.51 -19.11
N TYR A 203 -11.50 -17.70 -18.23
CA TYR A 203 -12.25 -16.82 -17.33
C TYR A 203 -12.66 -15.54 -18.08
N ASP A 204 -13.88 -15.03 -17.88
CA ASP A 204 -14.29 -13.74 -18.47
C ASP A 204 -13.35 -12.62 -18.01
N THR A 205 -13.23 -12.44 -16.70
CA THR A 205 -12.33 -11.46 -16.09
C THR A 205 -11.50 -12.09 -14.99
N ALA A 206 -10.18 -11.90 -15.06
CA ALA A 206 -9.23 -12.25 -14.01
C ALA A 206 -8.38 -11.04 -13.60
N MET A 207 -7.96 -10.98 -12.34
CA MET A 207 -7.13 -9.91 -11.79
C MET A 207 -5.87 -10.49 -11.13
N VAL A 208 -4.72 -9.92 -11.45
CA VAL A 208 -3.44 -10.31 -10.83
C VAL A 208 -3.24 -9.54 -9.53
N ALA A 209 -3.20 -10.25 -8.40
CA ALA A 209 -2.92 -9.70 -7.07
C ALA A 209 -1.81 -10.49 -6.37
N LEU A 210 -0.58 -10.23 -6.80
CA LEU A 210 0.60 -10.98 -6.37
C LEU A 210 1.56 -10.13 -5.56
N SER A 211 1.85 -10.56 -4.35
CA SER A 211 2.73 -9.86 -3.43
C SER A 211 3.60 -10.86 -2.67
N PRO A 212 4.81 -10.47 -2.22
CA PRO A 212 5.52 -11.24 -1.20
C PRO A 212 4.59 -11.55 -0.03
N GLU A 213 4.61 -12.81 0.39
CA GLU A 213 3.85 -13.28 1.56
C GLU A 213 2.37 -12.89 1.59
N SER A 214 1.67 -12.94 0.44
CA SER A 214 0.26 -12.51 0.34
C SER A 214 -0.72 -13.25 1.25
N TYR A 215 -0.30 -14.41 1.76
CA TYR A 215 -1.02 -15.26 2.70
C TYR A 215 -0.91 -14.82 4.17
N ALA A 216 0.03 -13.92 4.48
CA ALA A 216 0.22 -13.39 5.83
C ALA A 216 -0.68 -12.17 6.02
N PHE A 217 -1.35 -12.08 7.18
CA PHE A 217 -2.28 -10.99 7.49
C PHE A 217 -1.71 -9.59 7.20
N GLN A 218 -0.52 -9.30 7.73
CA GLN A 218 0.15 -8.02 7.57
C GLN A 218 0.31 -7.65 6.08
N HIS A 219 0.83 -8.59 5.28
CA HIS A 219 1.11 -8.36 3.87
C HIS A 219 -0.12 -8.45 2.97
N HIS A 220 -1.15 -9.13 3.43
CA HIS A 220 -2.47 -9.03 2.83
C HIS A 220 -2.99 -7.59 2.94
N LEU A 221 -2.92 -7.00 4.14
CA LEU A 221 -3.39 -5.62 4.35
C LEU A 221 -2.56 -4.56 3.66
N ASP A 222 -1.22 -4.59 3.76
CA ASP A 222 -0.39 -3.51 3.22
C ASP A 222 -0.04 -3.64 1.72
N ARG A 223 -0.39 -4.75 1.08
CA ARG A 223 -0.07 -4.97 -0.35
C ARG A 223 -1.25 -5.48 -1.14
N ILE A 224 -1.87 -6.58 -0.73
CA ILE A 224 -2.97 -7.18 -1.51
C ILE A 224 -4.16 -6.24 -1.57
N THR A 225 -4.59 -5.69 -0.44
CA THR A 225 -5.72 -4.75 -0.46
C THR A 225 -5.42 -3.55 -1.36
N HIS A 226 -4.18 -3.04 -1.35
CA HIS A 226 -3.77 -1.92 -2.19
C HIS A 226 -3.87 -2.24 -3.69
N ILE A 227 -3.40 -3.43 -4.12
CA ILE A 227 -3.52 -3.87 -5.52
C ILE A 227 -4.99 -3.95 -5.94
N ILE A 228 -5.83 -4.54 -5.07
CA ILE A 228 -7.27 -4.66 -5.30
C ILE A 228 -7.93 -3.28 -5.42
N VAL A 229 -7.70 -2.38 -4.46
CA VAL A 229 -8.36 -1.06 -4.48
C VAL A 229 -7.86 -0.18 -5.62
N GLN A 230 -6.60 -0.29 -6.03
CA GLN A 230 -6.04 0.40 -7.19
C GLN A 230 -6.79 0.06 -8.48
N GLY A 231 -7.10 -1.22 -8.68
CA GLY A 231 -7.82 -1.70 -9.87
C GLY A 231 -9.35 -1.74 -9.72
N SER A 232 -9.91 -1.42 -8.56
CA SER A 232 -11.32 -1.68 -8.23
C SER A 232 -12.36 -1.04 -9.15
N HIS A 233 -12.02 0.07 -9.82
CA HIS A 233 -12.92 0.72 -10.78
C HIS A 233 -12.99 -0.03 -12.12
N LEU A 234 -12.00 -0.87 -12.44
CA LEU A 234 -11.93 -1.66 -13.68
C LEU A 234 -12.86 -2.88 -13.67
N THR A 235 -13.41 -3.20 -12.50
CA THR A 235 -14.33 -4.34 -12.30
C THR A 235 -15.78 -3.87 -12.16
N TYR A 236 -16.04 -2.57 -12.23
CA TYR A 236 -17.38 -2.01 -12.02
C TYR A 236 -18.37 -2.44 -13.11
N GLY A 237 -19.61 -2.75 -12.71
CA GLY A 237 -20.69 -3.15 -13.63
C GLY A 237 -20.51 -4.53 -14.27
N ARG A 238 -19.61 -5.37 -13.74
CA ARG A 238 -19.32 -6.73 -14.23
C ARG A 238 -19.49 -7.76 -13.11
N GLU A 239 -19.49 -9.03 -13.49
CA GLU A 239 -19.36 -10.13 -12.54
C GLU A 239 -18.03 -10.02 -11.77
N THR A 240 -18.02 -10.53 -10.53
CA THR A 240 -16.83 -10.53 -9.68
C THR A 240 -15.68 -11.26 -10.38
N PRO A 241 -14.51 -10.62 -10.58
CA PRO A 241 -13.42 -11.25 -11.30
C PRO A 241 -12.76 -12.34 -10.46
N TYR A 242 -12.09 -13.27 -11.13
CA TYR A 242 -11.21 -14.24 -10.47
C TYR A 242 -9.89 -13.59 -10.09
N VAL A 243 -9.44 -13.73 -8.85
CA VAL A 243 -8.18 -13.13 -8.37
C VAL A 243 -7.07 -14.17 -8.34
N ILE A 244 -5.99 -13.91 -9.07
CA ILE A 244 -4.79 -14.74 -9.09
C ILE A 244 -3.86 -14.26 -7.97
N THR A 245 -3.61 -15.11 -6.98
CA THR A 245 -2.77 -14.75 -5.83
C THR A 245 -1.82 -15.88 -5.39
N GLY A 246 -1.00 -15.59 -4.38
CA GLY A 246 -0.01 -16.51 -3.81
C GLY A 246 -0.62 -17.63 -2.98
N ARG A 247 0.05 -18.00 -1.89
CA ARG A 247 -0.44 -19.03 -0.95
C ARG A 247 -1.83 -18.68 -0.42
N GLN A 248 -2.58 -19.73 -0.11
CA GLN A 248 -3.77 -19.59 0.74
C GLN A 248 -3.33 -19.24 2.16
N GLY A 249 -3.92 -18.18 2.72
CA GLY A 249 -3.75 -17.79 4.12
C GLY A 249 -4.57 -18.65 5.07
N ASN A 250 -4.54 -18.28 6.35
CA ASN A 250 -5.39 -18.88 7.38
C ASN A 250 -6.86 -18.42 7.24
N GLY A 251 -7.75 -18.94 8.10
CA GLY A 251 -9.18 -18.58 8.08
C GLY A 251 -9.44 -17.07 8.19
N PHE A 252 -8.58 -16.34 8.90
CA PHE A 252 -8.66 -14.89 8.99
C PHE A 252 -8.41 -14.20 7.64
N VAL A 253 -7.36 -14.57 6.91
CA VAL A 253 -7.09 -14.00 5.57
C VAL A 253 -8.18 -14.34 4.56
N LYS A 254 -8.83 -15.51 4.68
CA LYS A 254 -10.01 -15.83 3.86
C LYS A 254 -11.18 -14.89 4.15
N GLN A 255 -11.42 -14.57 5.42
CA GLN A 255 -12.44 -13.59 5.79
C GLN A 255 -12.11 -12.18 5.24
N LEU A 256 -10.82 -11.82 5.11
CA LEU A 256 -10.42 -10.57 4.45
C LEU A 256 -10.73 -10.59 2.96
N TRP A 257 -10.42 -11.68 2.24
CA TRP A 257 -10.83 -11.82 0.83
C TRP A 257 -12.33 -11.67 0.65
N LYS A 258 -13.12 -12.35 1.51
CA LYS A 258 -14.57 -12.22 1.50
C LYS A 258 -15.03 -10.79 1.77
N GLY A 259 -14.41 -10.09 2.72
CA GLY A 259 -14.69 -8.69 2.99
C GLY A 259 -14.36 -7.75 1.83
N LEU A 260 -13.44 -8.13 0.94
CA LEU A 260 -13.16 -7.44 -0.33
C LEU A 260 -14.12 -7.82 -1.46
N GLY A 261 -15.09 -8.70 -1.21
CA GLY A 261 -16.08 -9.18 -2.19
C GLY A 261 -15.66 -10.42 -2.97
N PHE A 262 -14.59 -11.11 -2.56
CA PHE A 262 -14.10 -12.33 -3.22
C PHE A 262 -14.33 -13.55 -2.32
N ASP A 263 -15.33 -14.35 -2.65
CA ASP A 263 -15.51 -15.66 -2.04
C ASP A 263 -14.38 -16.62 -2.45
N ASP A 264 -14.19 -17.69 -1.67
CA ASP A 264 -13.05 -18.63 -1.84
C ASP A 264 -12.96 -19.22 -3.26
N GLU A 265 -14.08 -19.34 -3.96
CA GLU A 265 -14.19 -19.84 -5.34
C GLU A 265 -13.69 -18.83 -6.40
N HIS A 266 -13.68 -17.53 -6.09
CA HIS A 266 -13.11 -16.48 -6.93
C HIS A 266 -11.63 -16.23 -6.67
N VAL A 267 -10.99 -16.93 -5.71
CA VAL A 267 -9.57 -16.75 -5.39
C VAL A 267 -8.73 -17.94 -5.87
N LEU A 268 -7.94 -17.71 -6.92
CA LEU A 268 -7.06 -18.68 -7.54
C LEU A 268 -5.69 -18.72 -6.84
N TYR A 269 -5.60 -19.48 -5.76
CA TYR A 269 -4.36 -19.65 -4.98
C TYR A 269 -3.34 -20.52 -5.71
N ARG A 270 -2.09 -20.03 -5.84
CA ARG A 270 -0.95 -20.77 -6.43
C ARG A 270 -1.36 -21.57 -7.67
N ALA A 271 -2.01 -20.90 -8.63
CA ALA A 271 -2.44 -21.54 -9.86
C ALA A 271 -1.26 -22.30 -10.50
N ARG A 272 -1.29 -23.63 -10.43
CA ARG A 272 -0.21 -24.50 -10.96
C ARG A 272 -0.27 -24.64 -12.48
N LYS A 273 -1.33 -24.10 -13.07
CA LYS A 273 -1.58 -24.05 -14.51
C LYS A 273 -1.65 -22.59 -14.91
N ASP A 274 -1.34 -22.34 -16.17
CA ASP A 274 -1.54 -21.03 -16.76
C ASP A 274 -3.02 -20.66 -16.71
N ILE A 275 -3.31 -19.39 -16.44
CA ILE A 275 -4.67 -18.87 -16.29
C ILE A 275 -5.02 -18.10 -17.55
N LEU A 276 -6.00 -18.59 -18.30
CA LEU A 276 -6.49 -17.93 -19.50
C LEU A 276 -7.66 -17.02 -19.14
N ALA A 277 -7.65 -15.77 -19.60
CA ALA A 277 -8.78 -14.88 -19.45
C ALA A 277 -9.05 -14.06 -20.71
N GLU A 278 -10.32 -13.79 -20.98
CA GLU A 278 -10.73 -12.83 -22.01
C GLU A 278 -10.28 -11.42 -21.61
N ARG A 279 -10.37 -11.09 -20.32
CA ARG A 279 -9.87 -9.83 -19.74
C ARG A 279 -8.98 -10.10 -18.55
N MET A 280 -7.71 -9.68 -18.62
CA MET A 280 -6.78 -9.76 -17.50
C MET A 280 -6.45 -8.36 -16.99
N ILE A 281 -6.85 -8.07 -15.75
CA ILE A 281 -6.54 -6.84 -15.02
C ILE A 281 -5.19 -7.01 -14.34
N PHE A 282 -4.28 -6.09 -14.62
CA PHE A 282 -2.95 -6.04 -14.03
C PHE A 282 -2.76 -4.67 -13.38
N SER A 283 -2.94 -4.63 -12.06
CA SER A 283 -2.87 -3.43 -11.23
C SER A 283 -1.60 -3.40 -10.38
N CYS A 284 -0.45 -3.60 -11.03
CA CYS A 284 0.84 -3.60 -10.35
C CYS A 284 1.48 -2.20 -10.30
N ARG A 285 2.70 -2.18 -9.76
CA ARG A 285 3.42 -1.00 -9.28
C ARG A 285 2.63 -0.20 -8.25
N THR A 286 1.79 -0.87 -7.48
CA THR A 286 1.04 -0.23 -6.41
C THR A 286 1.96 0.28 -5.32
N VAL A 287 1.67 1.48 -4.84
CA VAL A 287 2.48 2.13 -3.80
C VAL A 287 2.20 1.51 -2.44
N LEU A 288 3.26 1.38 -1.63
CA LEU A 288 3.18 0.68 -0.33
C LEU A 288 2.34 1.45 0.70
N VAL A 289 2.39 2.78 0.66
CA VAL A 289 1.64 3.66 1.55
C VAL A 289 1.15 4.86 0.77
N HIS A 290 -0.15 5.12 0.85
CA HIS A 290 -0.78 6.35 0.41
C HIS A 290 -2.16 6.48 1.05
N PRO A 291 -2.59 7.68 1.53
CA PRO A 291 -3.89 7.86 2.17
C PRO A 291 -5.07 7.31 1.37
N TRP A 292 -5.08 7.50 0.05
CA TRP A 292 -6.13 6.96 -0.82
C TRP A 292 -6.29 5.46 -0.67
N LEU A 293 -5.18 4.69 -0.72
CA LEU A 293 -5.22 3.23 -0.69
C LEU A 293 -5.72 2.74 0.68
N SER A 294 -5.15 3.27 1.77
CA SER A 294 -5.55 2.90 3.13
C SER A 294 -7.02 3.22 3.40
N LEU A 295 -7.47 4.42 3.04
CA LEU A 295 -8.87 4.83 3.23
C LEU A 295 -9.83 4.03 2.34
N LYS A 296 -9.48 3.77 1.07
CA LYS A 296 -10.26 2.90 0.19
C LYS A 296 -10.39 1.48 0.74
N THR A 297 -9.33 0.96 1.36
CA THR A 297 -9.37 -0.34 2.01
C THR A 297 -10.36 -0.33 3.17
N LEU A 298 -10.37 0.70 4.03
CA LEU A 298 -11.37 0.82 5.10
C LEU A 298 -12.80 0.90 4.55
N GLU A 299 -13.01 1.67 3.49
CA GLU A 299 -14.30 1.77 2.81
C GLU A 299 -14.75 0.43 2.21
N ALA A 300 -13.84 -0.37 1.66
CA ALA A 300 -14.13 -1.70 1.13
C ALA A 300 -14.61 -2.66 2.23
N PHE A 301 -14.07 -2.52 3.44
CA PHE A 301 -14.51 -3.27 4.62
C PHE A 301 -15.71 -2.63 5.36
N GLY A 302 -16.29 -1.54 4.83
CA GLY A 302 -17.43 -0.86 5.45
C GLY A 302 -17.11 -0.14 6.77
N ILE A 303 -15.85 0.25 6.97
CA ILE A 303 -15.40 0.92 8.19
C ILE A 303 -15.54 2.43 8.03
N ASP A 304 -16.42 3.02 8.84
CA ASP A 304 -16.50 4.47 9.01
C ASP A 304 -15.38 4.95 9.93
N TYR A 305 -14.23 5.30 9.35
CA TYR A 305 -13.08 5.76 10.14
C TYR A 305 -13.27 7.16 10.72
N MET A 306 -14.18 7.98 10.16
CA MET A 306 -14.48 9.32 10.66
C MET A 306 -15.40 9.30 11.88
N LYS A 307 -16.06 8.16 12.14
CA LYS A 307 -16.91 7.95 13.30
C LYS A 307 -16.13 8.22 14.58
N GLN A 308 -16.57 9.22 15.34
CA GLN A 308 -16.10 9.41 16.70
C GLN A 308 -16.69 8.30 17.58
N SER A 309 -15.85 7.66 18.41
CA SER A 309 -16.34 6.69 19.38
C SER A 309 -17.37 7.34 20.30
N THR A 310 -18.61 6.85 20.23
CA THR A 310 -19.72 7.23 21.11
C THR A 310 -19.80 6.34 22.35
N SER A 311 -18.90 5.36 22.48
CA SER A 311 -18.94 4.38 23.56
C SER A 311 -18.52 5.00 24.89
N ARG A 312 -19.28 4.69 25.94
CA ARG A 312 -18.87 4.97 27.33
C ARG A 312 -17.73 4.05 27.79
N ASN A 313 -17.62 2.86 27.18
CA ASN A 313 -16.64 1.83 27.55
C ASN A 313 -15.46 1.90 26.58
N LYS A 314 -14.56 2.84 26.83
CA LYS A 314 -13.38 3.08 26.00
C LYS A 314 -12.30 2.06 26.34
N GLN A 315 -11.74 1.43 25.32
CA GLN A 315 -10.84 0.30 25.45
C GLN A 315 -9.44 0.66 24.96
N ILE A 316 -8.44 0.13 25.66
CA ILE A 316 -7.04 0.16 25.26
C ILE A 316 -6.66 -1.25 24.84
N LEU A 317 -6.48 -1.44 23.54
CA LEU A 317 -6.14 -2.73 22.97
C LEU A 317 -4.62 -2.95 23.04
N TYR A 318 -4.20 -3.90 23.87
CA TYR A 318 -2.79 -4.23 24.06
C TYR A 318 -2.38 -5.47 23.23
N MET A 319 -1.41 -5.31 22.33
CA MET A 319 -0.97 -6.32 21.37
C MET A 319 0.19 -7.17 21.90
N SER A 320 -0.09 -8.06 22.86
CA SER A 320 0.96 -8.87 23.49
C SER A 320 1.69 -9.77 22.48
N ARG A 321 2.99 -10.00 22.74
CA ARG A 321 3.82 -11.02 22.08
C ARG A 321 4.43 -12.02 23.08
N SER A 322 3.99 -11.98 24.33
CA SER A 322 4.49 -12.86 25.40
C SER A 322 3.86 -14.26 25.32
N ASP A 323 4.41 -15.22 26.08
CA ASP A 323 4.18 -16.68 26.01
C ASP A 323 2.71 -17.16 26.15
N ARG A 324 1.74 -16.26 26.26
CA ARG A 324 0.30 -16.58 26.23
C ARG A 324 -0.26 -16.77 24.80
N HIS A 325 0.52 -16.45 23.76
CA HIS A 325 0.13 -16.65 22.36
C HIS A 325 0.94 -17.80 21.72
N ILE A 326 0.41 -19.02 21.87
CA ILE A 326 0.98 -20.30 21.38
C ILE A 326 1.22 -20.30 19.85
N HIS A 327 0.72 -19.31 19.11
CA HIS A 327 0.72 -19.26 17.64
C HIS A 327 1.54 -18.12 17.03
N THR A 328 2.36 -17.40 17.81
CA THR A 328 3.27 -16.38 17.24
C THR A 328 4.38 -17.04 16.40
N GLN A 329 4.12 -17.19 15.09
CA GLN A 329 5.03 -17.88 14.15
C GLN A 329 6.42 -17.24 14.02
N ASN A 330 6.55 -15.95 14.35
CA ASN A 330 7.81 -15.20 14.34
C ASN A 330 8.21 -14.84 15.77
N ALA A 331 9.13 -15.60 16.36
CA ALA A 331 9.65 -15.31 17.70
C ALA A 331 10.34 -13.93 17.80
N GLY A 332 10.42 -13.37 19.01
CA GLY A 332 11.13 -12.12 19.30
C GLY A 332 10.26 -10.87 19.41
N ARG A 333 10.91 -9.72 19.67
CA ARG A 333 10.26 -8.43 19.99
C ARG A 333 9.36 -8.48 21.22
N ARG A 334 9.63 -9.40 22.15
CA ARG A 334 8.85 -9.53 23.38
C ARG A 334 9.18 -8.40 24.34
N VAL A 335 8.18 -7.93 25.07
CA VAL A 335 8.37 -7.06 26.23
C VAL A 335 8.57 -7.97 27.43
N LEU A 336 9.80 -8.02 27.96
CA LEU A 336 10.17 -8.99 29.01
C LEU A 336 9.57 -8.66 30.38
N ASN A 337 9.25 -7.39 30.61
CA ASN A 337 8.58 -6.87 31.80
C ASN A 337 7.13 -6.46 31.49
N GLU A 338 6.43 -7.25 30.68
CA GLU A 338 5.04 -6.99 30.28
C GLU A 338 4.06 -6.94 31.46
N PRO A 339 4.13 -7.80 32.49
CA PRO A 339 3.26 -7.69 33.66
C PRO A 339 3.40 -6.34 34.38
N GLU A 340 4.63 -5.84 34.56
CA GLU A 340 4.88 -4.54 35.19
C GLU A 340 4.30 -3.40 34.34
N LEU A 341 4.45 -3.49 33.01
CA LEU A 341 3.89 -2.50 32.09
C LEU A 341 2.36 -2.48 32.13
N LEU A 342 1.70 -3.63 32.05
CA LEU A 342 0.23 -3.72 32.10
C LEU A 342 -0.32 -3.20 33.42
N ASN A 343 0.28 -3.58 34.55
CA ASN A 343 -0.11 -3.08 35.86
C ASN A 343 -0.01 -1.55 35.96
N ALA A 344 1.05 -0.96 35.41
CA ALA A 344 1.21 0.50 35.39
C ALA A 344 0.14 1.19 34.53
N ILE A 345 -0.21 0.62 33.38
CA ILE A 345 -1.28 1.15 32.52
C ILE A 345 -2.61 1.08 33.28
N GLU A 346 -2.97 -0.08 33.83
CA GLU A 346 -4.21 -0.27 34.59
C GLU A 346 -4.32 0.68 35.79
N ALA A 347 -3.23 0.86 36.54
CA ALA A 347 -3.16 1.83 37.63
C ALA A 347 -3.42 3.25 37.13
N HIS A 348 -2.80 3.65 36.01
CA HIS A 348 -3.03 4.98 35.43
C HIS A 348 -4.48 5.19 34.96
N LEU A 349 -5.12 4.18 34.37
CA LEU A 349 -6.53 4.27 33.97
C LEU A 349 -7.47 4.37 35.17
N THR A 350 -7.16 3.61 36.23
CA THR A 350 -7.88 3.68 37.51
C THR A 350 -7.79 5.08 38.12
N GLU A 351 -6.60 5.67 38.14
CA GLU A 351 -6.38 7.05 38.60
C GLU A 351 -7.16 8.08 37.77
N ARG A 352 -7.25 7.89 36.46
CA ARG A 352 -8.03 8.76 35.57
C ARG A 352 -9.53 8.70 35.85
N GLY A 353 -10.05 7.58 36.34
CA GLY A 353 -11.46 7.42 36.72
C GLY A 353 -12.44 7.59 35.56
N LYS A 354 -12.03 7.33 34.31
CA LYS A 354 -12.85 7.54 33.10
C LYS A 354 -13.58 6.29 32.58
N GLY A 355 -13.50 5.17 33.32
CA GLY A 355 -14.08 3.89 32.88
C GLY A 355 -13.35 3.28 31.67
N GLU A 356 -12.07 3.60 31.52
CA GLU A 356 -11.19 3.04 30.47
C GLU A 356 -10.61 1.71 30.96
N GLU A 357 -10.54 0.69 30.09
CA GLU A 357 -10.04 -0.65 30.43
C GLU A 357 -8.96 -1.12 29.45
N VAL A 358 -8.06 -1.99 29.92
CA VAL A 358 -7.07 -2.66 29.07
C VAL A 358 -7.63 -4.00 28.62
N VAL A 359 -7.64 -4.22 27.30
CA VAL A 359 -7.99 -5.51 26.68
C VAL A 359 -6.75 -6.05 26.00
N VAL A 360 -6.29 -7.22 26.45
CA VAL A 360 -5.16 -7.91 25.80
C VAL A 360 -5.69 -8.64 24.58
N PHE A 361 -5.16 -8.31 23.41
CA PHE A 361 -5.49 -8.96 22.15
C PHE A 361 -5.26 -10.47 22.24
N SER A 362 -6.17 -11.26 21.67
CA SER A 362 -6.00 -12.69 21.49
C SER A 362 -6.57 -13.13 20.15
N GLU A 363 -6.02 -14.20 19.57
CA GLU A 363 -6.44 -14.68 18.24
C GLU A 363 -7.91 -15.12 18.20
N GLY A 364 -8.48 -15.56 19.33
CA GLY A 364 -9.91 -15.89 19.43
C GLY A 364 -10.84 -14.68 19.20
N MET A 365 -10.32 -13.45 19.30
CA MET A 365 -11.09 -12.26 18.90
C MET A 365 -11.33 -12.19 17.38
N LEU A 366 -10.60 -12.98 16.58
CA LEU A 366 -10.69 -12.99 15.12
C LEU A 366 -11.65 -14.05 14.56
N ASP A 367 -12.39 -14.75 15.42
CA ASP A 367 -13.39 -15.74 14.99
C ASP A 367 -14.48 -15.10 14.12
N ASN A 368 -14.86 -13.86 14.43
CA ASN A 368 -15.81 -13.04 13.66
C ASN A 368 -15.18 -11.70 13.26
N VAL A 369 -14.59 -11.64 12.07
CA VAL A 369 -13.82 -10.47 11.61
C VAL A 369 -14.65 -9.19 11.48
N PRO A 370 -15.85 -9.19 10.87
CA PRO A 370 -16.69 -8.00 10.82
C PRO A 370 -17.05 -7.45 12.20
N GLU A 371 -17.35 -8.32 13.16
CA GLU A 371 -17.66 -7.91 14.53
C GLU A 371 -16.43 -7.34 15.25
N PHE A 372 -15.27 -7.96 15.07
CA PHE A 372 -14.01 -7.45 15.60
C PHE A 372 -13.65 -6.07 15.04
N PHE A 373 -13.82 -5.84 13.73
CA PHE A 373 -13.56 -4.53 13.13
C PHE A 373 -14.50 -3.47 13.67
N LYS A 374 -15.80 -3.79 13.75
CA LYS A 374 -16.80 -2.89 14.35
C LYS A 374 -16.45 -2.56 15.80
N TRP A 375 -16.10 -3.58 16.60
CA TRP A 375 -15.71 -3.37 17.99
C TRP A 375 -14.48 -2.46 18.12
N CYS A 376 -13.46 -2.66 17.29
CA CYS A 376 -12.28 -1.79 17.26
C CYS A 376 -12.67 -0.34 16.94
N ASN A 377 -13.46 -0.13 15.88
CA ASN A 377 -13.88 1.19 15.43
C ASN A 377 -14.70 1.92 16.51
N GLU A 378 -15.58 1.21 17.23
CA GLU A 378 -16.51 1.81 18.18
C GLU A 378 -15.93 2.02 19.58
N ASN A 379 -14.98 1.19 20.02
CA ASN A 379 -14.56 1.14 21.42
C ASN A 379 -13.07 1.45 21.65
N VAL A 380 -12.19 1.23 20.67
CA VAL A 380 -10.74 1.32 20.90
C VAL A 380 -10.23 2.74 20.73
N ILE A 381 -9.76 3.32 21.84
CA ILE A 381 -9.19 4.69 21.88
C ILE A 381 -7.67 4.70 21.90
N ALA A 382 -7.04 3.56 22.22
CA ALA A 382 -5.61 3.38 22.04
C ALA A 382 -5.25 1.94 21.67
N VAL A 383 -4.19 1.78 20.88
CA VAL A 383 -3.54 0.51 20.57
C VAL A 383 -2.09 0.59 21.03
N ILE A 384 -1.67 -0.35 21.87
CA ILE A 384 -0.33 -0.34 22.47
C ILE A 384 0.30 -1.71 22.26
N GLY A 385 1.57 -1.76 21.85
CA GLY A 385 2.25 -3.04 21.80
C GLY A 385 3.61 -3.02 21.12
N PRO A 386 4.35 -4.13 21.23
CA PRO A 386 5.55 -4.35 20.44
C PRO A 386 5.25 -4.45 18.95
N HIS A 387 6.16 -3.94 18.13
CA HIS A 387 6.08 -4.01 16.68
C HIS A 387 5.86 -5.45 16.18
N GLY A 388 4.89 -5.62 15.29
CA GLY A 388 4.61 -6.89 14.62
C GLY A 388 3.19 -6.94 14.04
N GLY A 389 2.84 -8.09 13.44
CA GLY A 389 1.58 -8.23 12.69
C GLY A 389 0.30 -7.87 13.48
N ALA A 390 0.24 -8.15 14.79
CA ALA A 390 -0.93 -7.79 15.61
C ALA A 390 -1.15 -6.27 15.68
N MET A 391 -0.09 -5.45 15.62
CA MET A 391 -0.23 -3.99 15.64
C MET A 391 -1.06 -3.49 14.45
N TYR A 392 -1.07 -4.17 13.29
CA TYR A 392 -1.88 -3.77 12.12
C TYR A 392 -3.38 -3.70 12.38
N HIS A 393 -3.88 -4.29 13.46
CA HIS A 393 -5.28 -4.13 13.85
C HIS A 393 -5.63 -2.69 14.27
N HIS A 394 -4.64 -1.80 14.48
CA HIS A 394 -4.88 -0.37 14.64
C HIS A 394 -5.67 0.23 13.47
N ARG A 395 -5.58 -0.34 12.25
CA ARG A 395 -6.31 0.13 11.07
C ARG A 395 -7.82 0.13 11.25
N TRP A 396 -8.35 -0.73 12.10
CA TRP A 396 -9.78 -0.87 12.34
C TRP A 396 -10.29 0.12 13.39
N ALA A 397 -9.39 0.76 14.13
CA ALA A 397 -9.75 1.78 15.09
C ALA A 397 -10.06 3.12 14.40
N ALA A 398 -10.86 3.95 15.05
CA ALA A 398 -11.28 5.22 14.50
C ALA A 398 -10.13 6.22 14.32
N ARG A 399 -10.41 7.27 13.53
CA ARG A 399 -9.60 8.48 13.45
C ARG A 399 -9.32 9.03 14.85
N GLY A 400 -8.06 9.36 15.12
CA GLY A 400 -7.64 9.97 16.39
C GLY A 400 -7.31 8.98 17.51
N THR A 401 -7.48 7.68 17.28
CA THR A 401 -6.95 6.64 18.18
C THR A 401 -5.45 6.86 18.41
N LEU A 402 -5.01 6.68 19.65
CA LEU A 402 -3.60 6.74 20.03
C LEU A 402 -2.91 5.40 19.74
N VAL A 403 -1.86 5.39 18.94
CA VAL A 403 -1.04 4.20 18.67
C VAL A 403 0.32 4.37 19.33
N ILE A 404 0.66 3.49 20.27
CA ILE A 404 1.96 3.46 20.94
C ILE A 404 2.70 2.19 20.53
N GLU A 405 3.74 2.35 19.73
CA GLU A 405 4.54 1.24 19.24
C GLU A 405 5.89 1.12 19.97
N MET A 406 6.21 -0.10 20.38
CA MET A 406 7.48 -0.44 21.02
C MET A 406 8.37 -1.22 20.05
N MET A 407 9.56 -0.70 19.77
CA MET A 407 10.50 -1.28 18.80
C MET A 407 11.90 -1.41 19.38
N PRO A 408 12.60 -2.53 19.13
CA PRO A 408 14.02 -2.61 19.41
C PRO A 408 14.82 -1.86 18.32
N THR A 409 15.95 -1.26 18.67
CA THR A 409 16.85 -0.63 17.68
C THR A 409 17.38 -1.61 16.63
N SER A 410 17.46 -2.91 16.97
CA SER A 410 17.84 -3.99 16.04
C SER A 410 16.76 -4.37 15.03
N TYR A 411 15.51 -3.91 15.23
CA TYR A 411 14.38 -4.17 14.33
C TYR A 411 13.40 -2.99 14.41
N THR A 412 13.70 -1.94 13.64
CA THR A 412 12.81 -0.79 13.47
C THR A 412 12.21 -0.79 12.08
N SER A 413 10.90 -0.57 11.99
CA SER A 413 10.15 -0.51 10.74
C SER A 413 9.21 0.69 10.78
N MET A 414 9.02 1.34 9.64
CA MET A 414 8.15 2.51 9.53
C MET A 414 6.71 2.13 9.19
N ALA A 415 6.37 0.85 9.00
CA ALA A 415 5.09 0.45 8.42
C ALA A 415 3.87 0.83 9.29
N ILE A 416 3.91 0.58 10.61
CA ILE A 416 2.82 0.97 11.53
C ILE A 416 2.75 2.49 11.67
N PHE A 417 3.90 3.17 11.75
CA PHE A 417 3.97 4.64 11.75
C PHE A 417 3.30 5.25 10.51
N GLU A 418 3.71 4.78 9.33
CA GLU A 418 3.21 5.20 8.02
C GLU A 418 1.69 5.00 7.96
N GLU A 419 1.21 3.81 8.29
CA GLU A 419 -0.21 3.47 8.24
C GLU A 419 -1.05 4.26 9.25
N ALA A 420 -0.64 4.30 10.52
CA ALA A 420 -1.38 5.00 11.56
C ALA A 420 -1.50 6.49 11.20
N SER A 421 -0.42 7.08 10.68
CA SER A 421 -0.41 8.49 10.30
C SER A 421 -1.33 8.77 9.11
N VAL A 422 -1.35 7.93 8.06
CA VAL A 422 -2.27 8.14 6.91
C VAL A 422 -3.74 7.87 7.24
N LEU A 423 -4.01 7.16 8.34
CA LEU A 423 -5.36 7.01 8.91
C LEU A 423 -5.69 8.11 9.94
N SER A 424 -4.86 9.15 10.02
CA SER A 424 -4.98 10.25 10.98
C SER A 424 -5.11 9.74 12.42
N GLN A 425 -4.22 8.84 12.84
CA GLN A 425 -4.13 8.36 14.21
C GLN A 425 -2.93 8.98 14.92
N THR A 426 -3.10 9.33 16.20
CA THR A 426 -2.00 9.92 16.98
C THR A 426 -0.95 8.84 17.23
N TYR A 427 0.22 8.95 16.61
CA TYR A 427 1.25 7.91 16.70
C TYR A 427 2.42 8.33 17.61
N ALA A 428 2.82 7.43 18.50
CA ALA A 428 3.97 7.57 19.37
C ALA A 428 4.85 6.31 19.30
N ALA A 429 6.16 6.52 19.46
CA ALA A 429 7.14 5.43 19.38
C ALA A 429 8.05 5.40 20.61
N LEU A 430 8.31 4.18 21.08
CA LEU A 430 9.39 3.85 22.01
C LEU A 430 10.38 2.98 21.25
N VAL A 431 11.57 3.54 21.00
CA VAL A 431 12.64 2.81 20.32
C VAL A 431 13.76 2.57 21.33
N VAL A 432 13.91 1.32 21.76
CA VAL A 432 14.78 0.94 22.88
C VAL A 432 15.89 -0.01 22.44
N GLN A 433 16.98 -0.07 23.19
CA GLN A 433 17.98 -1.10 22.96
C GLN A 433 17.40 -2.49 23.29
N PRO A 434 17.77 -3.54 22.54
CA PRO A 434 17.38 -4.89 22.90
C PRO A 434 17.96 -5.30 24.25
N SER A 435 17.27 -6.19 24.96
CA SER A 435 17.71 -6.70 26.27
C SER A 435 18.96 -7.59 26.20
N SER A 436 19.31 -8.09 25.01
CA SER A 436 20.54 -8.83 24.75
C SER A 436 21.19 -8.39 23.44
N GLN A 437 22.51 -8.49 23.36
CA GLN A 437 23.25 -8.12 22.15
C GLN A 437 22.79 -8.94 20.95
N GLY A 438 22.39 -8.26 19.86
CA GLY A 438 21.85 -8.91 18.65
C GLY A 438 20.44 -9.50 18.81
N GLY A 439 19.84 -9.41 20.00
CA GLY A 439 18.45 -9.81 20.24
C GLY A 439 17.44 -8.79 19.71
N THR A 440 16.16 -9.13 19.83
CA THR A 440 15.04 -8.24 19.50
C THR A 440 14.08 -8.02 20.67
N ASN A 441 14.24 -8.74 21.78
CA ASN A 441 13.42 -8.57 22.97
C ASN A 441 13.78 -7.27 23.69
N MET A 442 12.84 -6.72 24.43
CA MET A 442 12.91 -5.37 25.01
C MET A 442 12.54 -5.41 26.48
N ILE A 443 13.11 -4.49 27.25
CA ILE A 443 12.59 -4.07 28.55
C ILE A 443 12.07 -2.65 28.34
N ILE A 444 10.83 -2.41 28.71
CA ILE A 444 10.15 -1.13 28.48
C ILE A 444 9.94 -0.46 29.82
N ASP A 445 10.47 0.75 30.00
CA ASP A 445 10.15 1.57 31.16
C ASP A 445 8.65 1.94 31.14
N PRO A 446 7.84 1.49 32.12
CA PRO A 446 6.42 1.80 32.16
C PRO A 446 6.14 3.30 32.18
N GLU A 447 6.98 4.13 32.83
CA GLU A 447 6.77 5.57 32.90
C GLU A 447 6.83 6.24 31.52
N HIS A 448 7.61 5.69 30.58
CA HIS A 448 7.63 6.19 29.20
C HIS A 448 6.27 6.01 28.51
N VAL A 449 5.60 4.89 28.76
CA VAL A 449 4.25 4.63 28.22
C VAL A 449 3.23 5.51 28.94
N ILE A 450 3.29 5.60 30.26
CA ILE A 450 2.37 6.42 31.05
C ILE A 450 2.50 7.91 30.68
N LEU A 451 3.71 8.42 30.42
CA LEU A 451 3.92 9.79 29.96
C LEU A 451 3.17 10.09 28.65
N LEU A 452 3.21 9.15 27.70
CA LEU A 452 2.50 9.27 26.42
C LEU A 452 0.98 9.18 26.62
N LEU A 453 0.50 8.26 27.47
CA LEU A 453 -0.92 8.16 27.80
C LEU A 453 -1.45 9.43 28.48
N ARG A 454 -0.74 9.94 29.49
CA ARG A 454 -1.08 11.20 30.18
C ARG A 454 -1.26 12.35 29.18
N ARG A 455 -0.44 12.40 28.13
CA ARG A 455 -0.40 13.51 27.19
C ARG A 455 -1.37 13.39 26.02
N TYR A 456 -1.65 12.17 25.55
CA TYR A 456 -2.35 11.97 24.27
C TYR A 456 -3.59 11.08 24.35
N LEU A 457 -3.81 10.33 25.44
CA LEU A 457 -4.94 9.41 25.53
C LEU A 457 -6.28 10.15 25.62
N GLY A 458 -7.12 9.94 24.60
CA GLY A 458 -8.45 10.53 24.52
C GLY A 458 -8.46 12.02 24.19
N VAL A 459 -7.34 12.57 23.71
CA VAL A 459 -7.27 13.94 23.20
C VAL A 459 -8.02 13.99 21.85
N PRO A 460 -9.09 14.79 21.71
CA PRO A 460 -9.82 14.88 20.45
C PRO A 460 -8.92 15.46 19.37
N MET A 461 -9.01 14.92 18.16
CA MET A 461 -8.21 15.40 17.04
C MET A 461 -8.93 16.53 16.30
N GLN A 462 -8.14 17.52 15.86
CA GLN A 462 -8.63 18.63 15.02
C GLN A 462 -9.40 18.09 13.82
N ARG A 463 -10.44 18.81 13.39
CA ARG A 463 -11.16 18.45 12.16
C ARG A 463 -10.24 18.68 10.94
N PRO A 464 -10.39 17.88 9.87
CA PRO A 464 -9.61 18.09 8.65
C PRO A 464 -9.82 19.51 8.10
N ARG A 465 -8.75 20.30 7.96
CA ARG A 465 -8.81 21.72 7.53
C ARG A 465 -9.44 21.93 6.16
N VAL A 466 -9.42 20.92 5.29
CA VAL A 466 -9.87 21.04 3.89
C VAL A 466 -11.40 20.91 3.74
N VAL A 467 -12.09 20.43 4.77
CA VAL A 467 -13.53 20.14 4.66
C VAL A 467 -14.41 21.35 5.08
N PHE A 468 -13.88 22.33 5.81
CA PHE A 468 -14.74 23.29 6.52
C PHE A 468 -14.54 24.77 6.22
N GLY A 469 -13.54 25.20 5.43
CA GLY A 469 -13.44 26.58 4.94
C GLY A 469 -13.37 27.70 6.01
N GLU A 470 -13.37 27.33 7.28
CA GLU A 470 -13.31 28.22 8.43
C GLU A 470 -11.96 27.99 9.10
N ASP A 471 -11.17 29.05 9.21
CA ASP A 471 -10.04 29.06 10.14
C ASP A 471 -10.61 28.81 11.53
N PRO A 472 -10.11 27.81 12.28
CA PRO A 472 -10.56 27.63 13.65
C PRO A 472 -10.20 28.89 14.43
N ASP A 473 -11.18 29.45 15.15
CA ASP A 473 -10.90 30.44 16.17
C ASP A 473 -9.78 29.91 17.08
N ASP A 474 -8.80 30.75 17.41
CA ASP A 474 -7.56 30.45 18.17
C ASP A 474 -7.80 29.84 19.58
N GLU A 475 -9.04 29.50 19.96
CA GLU A 475 -9.41 28.92 21.25
C GLU A 475 -9.19 27.38 21.36
N ASP A 476 -8.88 26.69 20.27
CA ASP A 476 -8.76 25.21 20.21
C ASP A 476 -7.39 24.64 20.65
N ALA A 477 -6.73 25.26 21.63
CA ALA A 477 -5.40 24.87 22.12
C ALA A 477 -5.29 23.46 22.75
N GLN A 478 -6.40 22.72 22.85
CA GLN A 478 -6.47 21.38 23.44
C GLN A 478 -6.64 20.24 22.42
N LEU A 479 -6.76 20.53 21.12
CA LEU A 479 -6.97 19.50 20.10
C LEU A 479 -5.63 18.93 19.59
N ALA A 480 -5.59 17.63 19.28
CA ALA A 480 -4.45 17.00 18.64
C ALA A 480 -4.33 17.43 17.16
N GLU A 481 -3.11 17.76 16.72
CA GLU A 481 -2.78 18.01 15.32
C GLU A 481 -3.06 16.76 14.47
N ASP A 482 -3.71 16.91 13.32
CA ASP A 482 -3.84 15.80 12.36
C ASP A 482 -2.44 15.43 11.84
N PRO A 483 -1.98 14.19 12.04
CA PRO A 483 -0.65 13.79 11.62
C PRO A 483 -0.53 13.65 10.10
N LEU A 484 -1.62 13.78 9.34
CA LEU A 484 -1.64 13.75 7.89
C LEU A 484 -1.99 15.12 7.33
N ARG A 485 -1.22 15.56 6.34
CA ARG A 485 -1.59 16.73 5.52
C ARG A 485 -1.18 16.57 4.07
N ILE A 486 -1.86 17.30 3.21
CA ILE A 486 -1.49 17.45 1.81
C ILE A 486 -0.19 18.26 1.73
N SER A 487 0.82 17.76 1.02
CA SER A 487 2.09 18.49 0.82
C SER A 487 1.94 19.52 -0.31
N TYR A 488 1.21 19.14 -1.37
CA TYR A 488 1.01 19.97 -2.56
C TYR A 488 -0.17 19.42 -3.39
N GLN A 489 -1.03 20.30 -3.92
CA GLN A 489 -1.96 19.95 -5.00
C GLN A 489 -1.26 20.28 -6.32
N TRP A 490 -1.11 19.27 -7.19
CA TRP A 490 -0.52 19.30 -8.54
C TRP A 490 -0.11 20.67 -9.11
N GLY A 491 1.18 20.85 -9.37
CA GLY A 491 1.71 21.99 -10.13
C GLY A 491 2.05 21.56 -11.56
N GLY A 492 1.88 22.46 -12.55
CA GLY A 492 2.07 22.14 -13.98
C GLY A 492 3.40 21.46 -14.32
N LYS A 493 4.46 21.81 -13.60
CA LYS A 493 5.83 21.27 -13.79
C LYS A 493 5.95 19.76 -13.52
N GLU A 494 5.08 19.19 -12.70
CA GLU A 494 5.09 17.76 -12.33
C GLU A 494 4.24 16.91 -13.28
N LEU A 495 3.29 17.54 -13.99
CA LEU A 495 2.48 16.90 -15.03
C LEU A 495 3.19 16.85 -16.39
N GLY A 496 4.39 17.41 -16.49
CA GLY A 496 5.06 17.62 -17.77
C GLY A 496 4.30 18.58 -18.70
N LEU A 497 3.47 19.46 -18.12
CA LEU A 497 2.65 20.47 -18.80
C LEU A 497 3.32 21.84 -18.81
#